data_AF-X0YRD5-F1
#
_entry.id   AF-X0YRD5-F1
#
_cell.length_a   1.000
_cell.length_b   1.000
_cell.length_c   1.000
_cell.angle_alpha   90.00
_cell.angle_beta   90.00
_cell.angle_gamma   90.00
#
_symmetry.space_group_name_H-M   'P 1'
#
loop_
_entity.id
_entity.type
_entity.pdbx_description
1 polymer ?
#
loop_
_entity_poly.entity_id
_entity_poly.type
_entity_poly.pdbx_seq_one_letter_code
_entity_poly.pdbx_strand_id
1 'polypeptide(L)'
;SWSETTPGHHHLRDLATAVKEGVREAGGMPVEFNTVAPCDGIAQGPGMRYVLPLRDVIAASIELMIEAHSFDAVVMLGTCDKIVPAMLMAAARVDLPTIFLTGGPMLPWYKEGRAVVPSDVKEGMGQRQVGKISEEEFYSLECNACGGPGACAFMGTANTMTCLVEAMGLSLPDCGTLPAVAPERLELARASGRRIVELWQEDLRFRQIVSPGALAN
;
A
#
# COMPACT_ATOMS: atom_id res chain seq x y z
N SER A 1 5.36 -6.16 -0.84
CA SER A 1 4.80 -6.46 0.50
C SER A 1 3.57 -7.38 0.42
N TRP A 2 3.52 -8.32 -0.53
CA TRP A 2 2.38 -9.22 -0.70
C TRP A 2 2.19 -10.12 0.52
N SER A 3 0.94 -10.38 0.93
CA SER A 3 0.59 -11.32 2.00
C SER A 3 -0.86 -11.76 1.88
N GLU A 4 -1.14 -13.02 2.24
CA GLU A 4 -2.50 -13.56 2.39
C GLU A 4 -3.06 -13.33 3.80
N THR A 5 -2.24 -12.85 4.74
CA THR A 5 -2.69 -12.55 6.12
C THR A 5 -3.51 -11.27 6.21
N THR A 6 -3.65 -10.51 5.12
CA THR A 6 -4.36 -9.23 5.10
C THR A 6 -4.91 -8.91 3.71
N PRO A 7 -6.18 -8.48 3.60
CA PRO A 7 -6.80 -8.19 2.31
C PRO A 7 -6.11 -7.02 1.58
N GLY A 8 -5.46 -6.11 2.31
CA GLY A 8 -4.78 -4.95 1.71
C GLY A 8 -3.56 -5.30 0.86
N HIS A 9 -3.03 -6.51 0.99
CA HIS A 9 -1.83 -6.94 0.29
C HIS A 9 -2.06 -8.13 -0.66
N HIS A 10 -3.27 -8.66 -0.71
CA HIS A 10 -3.58 -9.91 -1.41
C HIS A 10 -3.31 -9.83 -2.93
N HIS A 11 -3.78 -8.76 -3.57
CA HIS A 11 -3.66 -8.53 -5.02
C HIS A 11 -2.29 -8.01 -5.47
N LEU A 12 -1.39 -7.70 -4.54
CA LEU A 12 -0.09 -7.12 -4.90
C LEU A 12 0.78 -8.07 -5.73
N ARG A 13 0.53 -9.38 -5.70
CA ARG A 13 1.24 -10.35 -6.56
C ARG A 13 0.93 -10.13 -8.05
N ASP A 14 -0.32 -9.82 -8.37
CA ASP A 14 -0.74 -9.58 -9.76
C ASP A 14 -0.16 -8.25 -10.26
N LEU A 15 -0.19 -7.22 -9.39
CA LEU A 15 0.45 -5.94 -9.68
C LEU A 15 1.96 -6.07 -9.86
N ALA A 16 2.63 -6.87 -9.02
CA ALA A 16 4.06 -7.14 -9.18
C ALA A 16 4.34 -7.80 -10.55
N THR A 17 3.48 -8.72 -11.00
CA THR A 17 3.61 -9.33 -12.32
C THR A 17 3.53 -8.28 -13.43
N ALA A 18 2.54 -7.39 -13.38
CA ALA A 18 2.39 -6.30 -14.33
C ALA A 18 3.56 -5.29 -14.31
N VAL A 19 4.08 -4.95 -13.11
CA VAL A 19 5.31 -4.14 -12.98
C VAL A 19 6.47 -4.80 -13.72
N LYS A 20 6.68 -6.11 -13.52
CA LYS A 20 7.78 -6.85 -14.16
C LYS A 20 7.62 -6.90 -15.68
N GLU A 21 6.40 -6.94 -16.20
CA GLU A 21 6.16 -6.78 -17.64
C GLU A 21 6.65 -5.41 -18.12
N GLY A 22 6.23 -4.33 -17.46
CA GLY A 22 6.63 -2.97 -17.81
C GLY A 22 8.14 -2.73 -17.75
N VAL A 23 8.83 -3.29 -16.75
CA VAL A 23 10.29 -3.21 -16.66
C VAL A 23 10.95 -3.90 -17.87
N ARG A 24 10.46 -5.08 -18.27
CA ARG A 24 10.99 -5.79 -19.44
C ARG A 24 10.71 -5.06 -20.75
N GLU A 25 9.52 -4.47 -20.89
CA GLU A 25 9.15 -3.65 -22.04
C GLU A 25 10.11 -2.47 -22.24
N ALA A 26 10.55 -1.85 -21.14
CA ALA A 26 11.51 -0.76 -21.15
C ALA A 26 12.99 -1.22 -21.23
N GLY A 27 13.25 -2.52 -21.35
CA GLY A 27 14.60 -3.08 -21.50
C GLY A 27 15.36 -3.33 -20.18
N GLY A 28 14.67 -3.25 -19.03
CA GLY A 28 15.23 -3.60 -17.73
C GLY A 28 15.10 -5.08 -17.38
N MET A 29 15.84 -5.53 -16.36
CA MET A 29 15.74 -6.89 -15.80
C MET A 29 15.06 -6.85 -14.43
N PRO A 30 13.78 -7.19 -14.32
CA PRO A 30 13.11 -7.13 -13.04
C PRO A 30 13.44 -8.33 -12.16
N VAL A 31 13.74 -8.04 -10.88
CA VAL A 31 13.84 -9.02 -9.81
C VAL A 31 12.88 -8.64 -8.69
N GLU A 32 12.32 -9.63 -8.02
CA GLU A 32 11.27 -9.42 -7.02
C GLU A 32 11.72 -10.03 -5.70
N PHE A 33 11.62 -9.25 -4.63
CA PHE A 33 11.71 -9.73 -3.25
C PHE A 33 10.55 -9.15 -2.44
N ASN A 34 10.30 -9.74 -1.28
CA ASN A 34 9.17 -9.37 -0.44
C ASN A 34 9.61 -9.05 0.99
N THR A 35 8.73 -8.39 1.74
CA THR A 35 8.93 -8.04 3.16
C THR A 35 7.66 -8.36 3.95
N VAL A 36 7.77 -8.41 5.27
CA VAL A 36 6.64 -8.67 6.17
C VAL A 36 5.60 -7.54 6.07
N ALA A 37 4.32 -7.88 6.24
CA ALA A 37 3.22 -6.93 6.10
C ALA A 37 2.16 -7.12 7.19
N PRO A 38 2.32 -6.50 8.38
CA PRO A 38 1.31 -6.56 9.42
C PRO A 38 0.05 -5.78 9.01
N CYS A 39 -1.10 -6.19 9.55
CA CYS A 39 -2.36 -5.48 9.40
C CYS A 39 -2.79 -4.86 10.71
N ASP A 40 -2.80 -3.53 10.78
CA ASP A 40 -3.32 -2.76 11.92
C ASP A 40 -4.75 -3.17 12.26
N GLY A 41 -5.58 -3.43 11.24
CA GLY A 41 -6.96 -3.89 11.40
C GLY A 41 -7.06 -5.16 12.24
N ILE A 42 -6.28 -6.18 11.89
CA ILE A 42 -6.28 -7.50 12.53
C ILE A 42 -5.53 -7.48 13.87
N ALA A 43 -4.44 -6.73 13.96
CA ALA A 43 -3.58 -6.70 15.15
C ALA A 43 -4.16 -5.91 16.33
N GLN A 44 -5.33 -5.27 16.17
CA GLN A 44 -5.99 -4.55 17.26
C GLN A 44 -6.18 -5.42 18.50
N GLY A 45 -5.82 -4.86 19.66
CA GLY A 45 -5.66 -5.60 20.91
C GLY A 45 -4.18 -5.83 21.24
N PRO A 46 -3.81 -6.98 21.85
CA PRO A 46 -2.42 -7.24 22.29
C PRO A 46 -1.36 -7.15 21.18
N GLY A 47 -1.73 -7.49 19.94
CA GLY A 47 -0.84 -7.48 18.77
C GLY A 47 -0.37 -6.08 18.35
N MET A 48 -1.12 -5.04 18.72
CA MET A 48 -0.86 -3.66 18.28
C MET A 48 0.54 -3.15 18.71
N ARG A 49 1.10 -3.71 19.79
CA ARG A 49 2.45 -3.40 20.28
C ARG A 49 3.56 -3.73 19.28
N TYR A 50 3.30 -4.59 18.31
CA TYR A 50 4.27 -5.01 17.30
C TYR A 50 4.15 -4.25 15.98
N VAL A 51 3.05 -3.53 15.76
CA VAL A 51 2.74 -2.94 14.45
C VAL A 51 3.65 -1.77 14.11
N LEU A 52 3.79 -0.79 15.01
CA LEU A 52 4.64 0.38 14.74
C LEU A 52 6.14 0.00 14.67
N PRO A 53 6.72 -0.80 15.58
CA PRO A 53 8.12 -1.22 15.47
C PRO A 53 8.43 -1.99 14.17
N LEU A 54 7.45 -2.73 13.64
CA LEU A 54 7.63 -3.42 12.35
C LEU A 54 7.88 -2.46 11.20
N ARG A 55 7.46 -1.18 11.26
CA ARG A 55 7.81 -0.17 10.25
C ARG A 55 9.32 -0.05 10.11
N ASP A 56 10.05 0.04 11.22
CA ASP A 56 11.49 0.21 11.21
C ASP A 56 12.21 -1.07 10.74
N VAL A 57 11.67 -2.24 11.10
CA VAL A 57 12.14 -3.55 10.61
C VAL A 57 11.94 -3.68 9.10
N ILE A 58 10.78 -3.27 8.58
CA ILE A 58 10.49 -3.30 7.14
C ILE A 58 11.42 -2.36 6.39
N ALA A 59 11.63 -1.15 6.90
CA ALA A 59 12.55 -0.18 6.29
C ALA A 59 13.98 -0.75 6.23
N ALA A 60 14.48 -1.28 7.35
CA ALA A 60 15.80 -1.91 7.42
C ALA A 60 15.90 -3.14 6.49
N SER A 61 14.86 -3.98 6.43
CA SER A 61 14.84 -5.15 5.56
C SER A 61 14.93 -4.79 4.08
N ILE A 62 14.25 -3.71 3.66
CA ILE A 62 14.30 -3.23 2.28
C ILE A 62 15.68 -2.65 1.97
N GLU A 63 16.18 -1.76 2.84
CA GLU A 63 17.51 -1.15 2.73
C GLU A 63 18.63 -2.20 2.61
N LEU A 64 18.67 -3.16 3.53
CA LEU A 64 19.69 -4.21 3.53
C LEU A 64 19.62 -5.08 2.28
N MET A 65 18.42 -5.41 1.79
CA MET A 65 18.27 -6.21 0.57
C MET A 65 18.78 -5.45 -0.66
N ILE A 66 18.44 -4.17 -0.78
CA ILE A 66 18.88 -3.31 -1.88
C ILE A 66 20.41 -3.20 -1.91
N GLU A 67 21.02 -2.87 -0.78
CA GLU A 67 22.47 -2.69 -0.66
C GLU A 67 23.23 -4.01 -0.88
N ALA A 68 22.73 -5.13 -0.35
CA ALA A 68 23.38 -6.44 -0.50
C ALA A 68 23.40 -6.94 -1.96
N HIS A 69 22.42 -6.56 -2.76
CA HIS A 69 22.30 -6.98 -4.16
C HIS A 69 22.69 -5.88 -5.17
N SER A 70 23.04 -4.69 -4.70
CA SER A 70 23.39 -3.52 -5.52
C SER A 70 22.35 -3.23 -6.61
N PHE A 71 21.07 -3.16 -6.24
CA PHE A 71 20.02 -2.82 -7.21
C PHE A 71 20.19 -1.39 -7.75
N ASP A 72 19.89 -1.21 -9.03
CA ASP A 72 20.05 0.07 -9.72
C ASP A 72 18.88 1.05 -9.49
N ALA A 73 17.67 0.52 -9.35
CA ALA A 73 16.43 1.27 -9.19
C ALA A 73 15.34 0.39 -8.55
N VAL A 74 14.31 1.01 -7.94
CA VAL A 74 13.35 0.29 -7.10
C VAL A 74 11.89 0.71 -7.35
N VAL A 75 11.02 -0.29 -7.50
CA VAL A 75 9.56 -0.10 -7.42
C VAL A 75 9.08 -0.51 -6.03
N MET A 76 8.57 0.46 -5.26
CA MET A 76 8.04 0.24 -3.92
C MET A 76 6.55 -0.10 -3.98
N LEU A 77 6.22 -1.40 -3.86
CA LEU A 77 4.84 -1.90 -3.94
C LEU A 77 4.25 -2.22 -2.54
N GLY A 78 3.31 -1.39 -2.09
CA GLY A 78 2.68 -1.53 -0.77
C GLY A 78 1.38 -0.78 -0.57
N THR A 79 0.70 -1.08 0.54
CA THR A 79 -0.68 -0.64 0.81
C THR A 79 -0.92 -0.26 2.26
N CYS A 80 -0.89 -1.21 3.21
CA CYS A 80 -1.34 -0.98 4.59
C CYS A 80 -0.48 0.05 5.33
N ASP A 81 -1.07 0.57 6.41
CA ASP A 81 -0.64 1.73 7.21
C ASP A 81 0.87 1.91 7.37
N LYS A 82 1.59 0.90 7.85
CA LYS A 82 3.02 1.03 8.18
C LYS A 82 3.95 0.69 7.01
N ILE A 83 3.41 0.17 5.92
CA ILE A 83 4.20 -0.31 4.77
C ILE A 83 4.70 0.87 3.95
N VAL A 84 3.81 1.78 3.56
CA VAL A 84 4.16 2.95 2.73
C VAL A 84 5.18 3.86 3.45
N PRO A 85 5.01 4.22 4.75
CA PRO A 85 6.05 4.94 5.49
C PRO A 85 7.37 4.20 5.59
N ALA A 86 7.37 2.87 5.80
CA ALA A 86 8.60 2.09 5.87
C ALA A 86 9.36 2.10 4.52
N MET A 87 8.63 1.99 3.41
CA MET A 87 9.19 2.10 2.06
C MET A 87 9.74 3.49 1.78
N LEU A 88 9.04 4.55 2.21
CA LEU A 88 9.55 5.93 2.13
C LEU A 88 10.86 6.10 2.92
N MET A 89 10.92 5.56 4.14
CA MET A 89 12.14 5.58 4.94
C MET A 89 13.30 4.83 4.27
N ALA A 90 13.04 3.64 3.71
CA ALA A 90 14.07 2.88 3.01
C ALA A 90 14.55 3.61 1.75
N ALA A 91 13.63 4.11 0.92
CA ALA A 91 13.94 4.88 -0.28
C ALA A 91 14.78 6.13 0.04
N ALA A 92 14.43 6.84 1.12
CA ALA A 92 15.19 7.99 1.58
C ALA A 92 16.60 7.64 2.06
N ARG A 93 16.84 6.42 2.56
CA ARG A 93 18.18 5.97 3.02
C ARG A 93 19.07 5.59 1.85
N VAL A 94 18.57 4.77 0.92
CA VAL A 94 19.34 4.25 -0.22
C VAL A 94 19.51 5.27 -1.35
N ASP A 95 18.57 6.22 -1.49
CA ASP A 95 18.63 7.31 -2.47
C ASP A 95 18.89 6.86 -3.92
N LEU A 96 18.16 5.82 -4.33
CA LEU A 96 18.13 5.31 -5.70
C LEU A 96 16.95 5.90 -6.48
N PRO A 97 16.97 5.85 -7.83
CA PRO A 97 15.76 6.01 -8.63
C PRO A 97 14.65 5.10 -8.08
N THR A 98 13.54 5.71 -7.67
CA THR A 98 12.48 5.04 -6.93
C THR A 98 11.11 5.52 -7.40
N ILE A 99 10.20 4.59 -7.66
CA ILE A 99 8.78 4.88 -7.89
C ILE A 99 7.91 4.03 -6.96
N PHE A 100 6.81 4.60 -6.51
CA PHE A 100 5.84 3.93 -5.66
C PHE A 100 4.64 3.45 -6.46
N LEU A 101 4.21 2.23 -6.16
CA LEU A 101 2.96 1.67 -6.62
C LEU A 101 2.10 1.31 -5.40
N THR A 102 1.06 2.12 -5.24
CA THR A 102 -0.17 1.89 -4.48
C THR A 102 -0.68 0.45 -4.48
N GLY A 103 -1.35 -0.04 -3.44
CA GLY A 103 -2.37 -1.10 -3.59
C GLY A 103 -3.78 -0.56 -3.85
N GLY A 104 -4.05 0.71 -3.53
CA GLY A 104 -5.37 1.32 -3.69
C GLY A 104 -6.37 0.94 -2.58
N PRO A 105 -7.42 1.75 -2.39
CA PRO A 105 -8.46 1.50 -1.39
C PRO A 105 -9.36 0.34 -1.79
N MET A 106 -9.85 -0.38 -0.78
CA MET A 106 -10.96 -1.32 -0.92
C MET A 106 -12.25 -0.54 -1.24
N LEU A 107 -13.14 -1.14 -2.03
CA LEU A 107 -14.49 -0.60 -2.21
C LEU A 107 -15.32 -0.85 -0.93
N PRO A 108 -16.05 0.16 -0.43
CA PRO A 108 -16.92 -0.02 0.72
C PRO A 108 -18.14 -0.87 0.33
N TRP A 109 -18.71 -1.55 1.32
CA TRP A 109 -20.04 -2.12 1.17
C TRP A 109 -21.10 -1.04 1.38
N TYR A 110 -22.16 -1.02 0.58
CA TYR A 110 -23.26 -0.07 0.75
C TYR A 110 -24.48 -0.77 1.36
N LYS A 111 -24.83 -0.38 2.60
CA LYS A 111 -26.06 -0.81 3.29
C LYS A 111 -27.00 0.39 3.33
N GLU A 112 -28.16 0.29 2.69
CA GLU A 112 -29.20 1.35 2.68
C GLU A 112 -28.68 2.72 2.23
N GLY A 113 -27.78 2.74 1.24
CA GLY A 113 -27.16 3.98 0.73
C GLY A 113 -26.04 4.53 1.62
N ARG A 114 -25.74 3.92 2.76
CA ARG A 114 -24.60 4.26 3.61
C ARG A 114 -23.41 3.34 3.32
N ALA A 115 -22.23 3.94 3.12
CA ALA A 115 -20.98 3.20 3.09
C ALA A 115 -20.69 2.61 4.47
N VAL A 116 -20.39 1.31 4.49
CA VAL A 116 -19.92 0.54 5.63
C VAL A 116 -18.46 0.21 5.41
N VAL A 117 -17.65 0.56 6.40
CA VAL A 117 -16.20 0.47 6.39
C VAL A 117 -15.71 -0.29 7.64
N PRO A 118 -14.43 -0.69 7.72
CA PRO A 118 -13.94 -1.47 8.86
C PRO A 118 -14.10 -0.83 10.25
N SER A 119 -14.25 0.50 10.35
CA SER A 119 -14.57 1.14 11.64
C SER A 119 -15.98 0.84 12.13
N ASP A 120 -16.95 0.65 11.23
CA ASP A 120 -18.33 0.28 11.58
C ASP A 120 -18.41 -1.07 12.28
N VAL A 121 -17.51 -2.02 11.95
CA VAL A 121 -17.43 -3.30 12.65
C VAL A 121 -17.09 -3.08 14.12
N LYS A 122 -16.16 -2.16 14.42
CA LYS A 122 -15.75 -1.85 15.80
C LYS A 122 -16.86 -1.18 16.58
N GLU A 123 -17.58 -0.25 15.95
CA GLU A 123 -18.75 0.37 16.54
C GLU A 123 -19.86 -0.66 16.76
N GLY A 124 -20.05 -1.57 15.79
CA GLY A 124 -20.97 -2.70 15.87
C GLY A 124 -20.68 -3.62 17.05
N MET A 125 -19.40 -3.87 17.38
CA MET A 125 -19.03 -4.66 18.58
C MET A 125 -19.59 -4.01 19.86
N GLY A 126 -19.46 -2.70 19.98
CA GLY A 126 -19.99 -1.94 21.11
C GLY A 126 -21.52 -1.89 21.12
N GLN A 127 -22.14 -1.67 19.96
CA GLN A 127 -23.60 -1.67 19.82
C GLN A 127 -24.22 -3.02 20.19
N ARG A 128 -23.61 -4.13 19.76
CA ARG A 128 -24.02 -5.50 20.13
C ARG A 128 -23.92 -5.71 21.63
N GLN A 129 -22.83 -5.24 22.26
CA GLN A 129 -22.62 -5.40 23.70
C GLN A 129 -23.70 -4.71 24.54
N VAL A 130 -24.26 -3.59 24.06
CA VAL A 130 -25.34 -2.85 24.75
C VAL A 130 -26.74 -3.19 24.21
N GLY A 131 -26.86 -4.21 23.35
CA GLY A 131 -28.15 -4.67 22.81
C GLY A 131 -28.81 -3.73 21.80
N LYS A 132 -28.05 -2.84 21.15
CA LYS A 132 -28.57 -1.92 20.11
C LYS A 132 -28.72 -2.58 18.74
N ILE A 133 -27.94 -3.61 18.44
CA ILE A 133 -28.04 -4.42 17.22
C ILE A 133 -28.10 -5.90 17.58
N SER A 134 -28.71 -6.71 16.72
CA SER A 134 -28.78 -8.16 16.91
C SER A 134 -27.45 -8.86 16.55
N GLU A 135 -27.33 -10.14 16.89
CA GLU A 135 -26.18 -10.96 16.50
C GLU A 135 -26.12 -11.15 14.98
N GLU A 136 -27.27 -11.32 14.33
CA GLU A 136 -27.40 -11.45 12.88
C GLU A 136 -27.03 -10.15 12.17
N GLU A 137 -27.43 -8.99 12.71
CA GLU A 137 -27.03 -7.70 12.16
C GLU A 137 -25.52 -7.47 12.29
N PHE A 138 -24.94 -7.83 13.45
CA PHE A 138 -23.50 -7.74 13.64
C PHE A 138 -22.73 -8.68 12.70
N TYR A 139 -23.20 -9.92 12.52
CA TYR A 139 -22.60 -10.88 11.60
C TYR A 139 -22.65 -10.37 10.14
N SER A 140 -23.77 -9.77 9.74
CA SER A 140 -23.88 -9.12 8.43
C SER A 140 -22.87 -7.98 8.25
N LEU A 141 -22.63 -7.15 9.28
CA LEU A 141 -21.60 -6.11 9.24
C LEU A 141 -20.20 -6.72 9.07
N GLU A 142 -19.87 -7.75 9.87
CA GLU A 142 -18.57 -8.41 9.84
C GLU A 142 -18.25 -9.01 8.47
N CYS A 143 -19.19 -9.76 7.88
CA CYS A 143 -18.99 -10.42 6.59
C CYS A 143 -18.82 -9.46 5.41
N ASN A 144 -19.36 -8.23 5.50
CA ASN A 144 -19.42 -7.32 4.35
C ASN A 144 -18.47 -6.11 4.46
N ALA A 145 -18.03 -5.71 5.65
CA ALA A 145 -17.18 -4.51 5.83
C ALA A 145 -15.78 -4.63 5.20
N CYS A 146 -15.31 -5.86 4.95
CA CYS A 146 -14.02 -6.17 4.31
C CYS A 146 -14.23 -7.07 3.08
N GLY A 147 -15.08 -6.66 2.15
CA GLY A 147 -15.58 -7.50 1.04
C GLY A 147 -14.61 -7.78 -0.12
N GLY A 148 -13.38 -7.25 -0.11
CA GLY A 148 -12.45 -7.41 -1.22
C GLY A 148 -11.01 -7.02 -0.90
N PRO A 149 -10.11 -7.02 -1.89
CA PRO A 149 -8.73 -6.57 -1.69
C PRO A 149 -8.66 -5.04 -1.53
N GLY A 150 -7.57 -4.57 -0.90
CA GLY A 150 -7.24 -3.15 -0.80
C GLY A 150 -7.14 -2.59 0.61
N ALA A 151 -6.65 -1.34 0.71
CA ALA A 151 -6.58 -0.61 1.97
C ALA A 151 -7.97 -0.40 2.59
N CYS A 152 -8.02 -0.03 3.86
CA CYS A 152 -9.28 0.33 4.51
C CYS A 152 -10.06 1.36 3.67
N ALA A 153 -11.38 1.18 3.51
CA ALA A 153 -12.23 2.02 2.65
C ALA A 153 -12.60 3.41 3.25
N PHE A 154 -11.72 3.98 4.08
CA PHE A 154 -11.87 5.29 4.71
C PHE A 154 -10.53 6.03 4.76
N MET A 155 -10.53 7.34 5.04
CA MET A 155 -9.28 8.13 5.17
C MET A 155 -8.55 7.83 6.49
N GLY A 156 -7.96 6.65 6.58
CA GLY A 156 -6.99 6.25 7.60
C GLY A 156 -5.54 6.43 7.14
N THR A 157 -4.59 5.85 7.87
CA THR A 157 -3.16 5.98 7.56
C THR A 157 -2.82 5.49 6.16
N ALA A 158 -3.27 4.29 5.77
CA ALA A 158 -2.96 3.72 4.45
C ALA A 158 -3.31 4.68 3.30
N ASN A 159 -4.56 5.17 3.25
CA ASN A 159 -4.99 6.09 2.19
C ASN A 159 -4.34 7.46 2.31
N THR A 160 -4.12 7.96 3.54
CA THR A 160 -3.40 9.23 3.75
C THR A 160 -1.98 9.17 3.20
N MET A 161 -1.22 8.12 3.54
CA MET A 161 0.15 7.93 3.07
C MET A 161 0.21 7.67 1.57
N THR A 162 -0.81 7.02 1.04
CA THR A 162 -0.95 6.74 -0.38
C THR A 162 -1.19 8.03 -1.18
N CYS A 163 -2.09 8.90 -0.74
CA CYS A 163 -2.26 10.23 -1.35
C CYS A 163 -1.01 11.10 -1.18
N LEU A 164 -0.33 11.00 -0.03
CA LEU A 164 0.90 11.74 0.23
C LEU A 164 2.01 11.35 -0.75
N VAL A 165 2.19 10.06 -1.03
CA VAL A 165 3.14 9.58 -2.05
C VAL A 165 2.87 10.20 -3.42
N GLU A 166 1.61 10.28 -3.82
CA GLU A 166 1.23 10.89 -5.11
C GLU A 166 1.46 12.40 -5.10
N ALA A 167 1.06 13.10 -4.03
CA ALA A 167 1.27 14.54 -3.87
C ALA A 167 2.75 14.95 -3.89
N MET A 168 3.64 14.10 -3.34
CA MET A 168 5.09 14.28 -3.39
C MET A 168 5.71 13.98 -4.76
N GLY A 169 4.92 13.49 -5.74
CA GLY A 169 5.41 13.15 -7.08
C GLY A 169 6.17 11.83 -7.15
N LEU A 170 5.96 10.92 -6.19
CA LEU A 170 6.68 9.63 -6.11
C LEU A 170 5.94 8.47 -6.79
N SER A 171 4.71 8.68 -7.23
CA SER A 171 3.95 7.73 -8.02
C SER A 171 3.39 8.39 -9.28
N LEU A 172 2.96 7.56 -10.24
CA LEU A 172 2.15 8.06 -11.35
C LEU A 172 0.81 8.62 -10.83
N PRO A 173 0.17 9.54 -11.58
CA PRO A 173 -1.17 10.04 -11.24
C PRO A 173 -2.19 8.92 -11.07
N ASP A 174 -3.20 9.16 -10.24
CA ASP A 174 -4.30 8.25 -9.89
C ASP A 174 -3.87 7.01 -9.09
N CYS A 175 -2.58 6.82 -8.83
CA CYS A 175 -2.05 5.70 -8.07
C CYS A 175 -2.63 5.63 -6.66
N GLY A 176 -2.88 6.81 -6.07
CA GLY A 176 -3.36 6.94 -4.71
C GLY A 176 -4.87 6.81 -4.54
N THR A 177 -5.64 7.03 -5.61
CA THR A 177 -7.10 7.11 -5.57
C THR A 177 -7.78 5.95 -6.26
N LEU A 178 -7.13 5.29 -7.24
CA LEU A 178 -7.70 4.16 -7.95
C LEU A 178 -7.98 2.97 -7.01
N PRO A 179 -9.24 2.51 -6.92
CA PRO A 179 -9.61 1.36 -6.10
C PRO A 179 -8.81 0.11 -6.44
N ALA A 180 -8.54 -0.74 -5.45
CA ALA A 180 -7.72 -1.94 -5.60
C ALA A 180 -8.20 -2.90 -6.69
N VAL A 181 -9.52 -2.93 -6.95
CA VAL A 181 -10.18 -3.79 -7.93
C VAL A 181 -10.37 -3.13 -9.31
N ALA A 182 -9.94 -1.87 -9.46
CA ALA A 182 -10.07 -1.15 -10.73
C ALA A 182 -9.23 -1.85 -11.82
N PRO A 183 -9.76 -2.13 -13.03
CA PRO A 183 -8.98 -2.77 -14.08
C PRO A 183 -7.78 -1.95 -14.53
N GLU A 184 -7.86 -0.61 -14.44
CA GLU A 184 -6.81 0.35 -14.79
C GLU A 184 -5.53 0.14 -13.97
N ARG A 185 -5.63 -0.53 -12.82
CA ARG A 185 -4.50 -0.77 -11.93
C ARG A 185 -3.40 -1.63 -12.52
N LEU A 186 -3.75 -2.57 -13.39
CA LEU A 186 -2.77 -3.40 -14.09
C LEU A 186 -1.95 -2.56 -15.08
N GLU A 187 -2.59 -1.63 -15.78
CA GLU A 187 -1.85 -0.75 -16.69
C GLU A 187 -1.04 0.30 -15.92
N LEU A 188 -1.55 0.84 -14.82
CA LEU A 188 -0.78 1.70 -13.92
C LEU A 188 0.47 0.99 -13.39
N ALA A 189 0.34 -0.29 -13.02
CA ALA A 189 1.45 -1.11 -12.55
C ALA A 189 2.49 -1.32 -13.65
N ARG A 190 2.06 -1.67 -14.87
CA ARG A 190 2.94 -1.80 -16.04
C ARG A 190 3.62 -0.48 -16.40
N ALA A 191 2.88 0.62 -16.39
CA ALA A 191 3.42 1.96 -16.61
C ALA A 191 4.45 2.35 -15.55
N SER A 192 4.24 1.99 -14.28
CA SER A 192 5.23 2.19 -13.21
C SER A 192 6.51 1.40 -13.46
N GLY A 193 6.38 0.18 -14.00
CA GLY A 193 7.50 -0.65 -14.44
C GLY A 193 8.31 -0.04 -15.59
N ARG A 194 7.64 0.59 -16.57
CA ARG A 194 8.35 1.35 -17.62
C ARG A 194 9.02 2.59 -17.03
N ARG A 195 8.29 3.35 -16.21
CA ARG A 195 8.76 4.61 -15.64
C ARG A 195 10.00 4.43 -14.75
N ILE A 196 10.12 3.34 -14.00
CA ILE A 196 11.31 3.14 -13.15
C ILE A 196 12.60 2.99 -13.97
N VAL A 197 12.51 2.39 -15.16
CA VAL A 197 13.67 2.26 -16.06
C VAL A 197 14.04 3.62 -16.64
N GLU A 198 13.06 4.45 -16.99
CA GLU A 198 13.29 5.83 -17.43
C GLU A 198 13.92 6.68 -16.31
N LEU A 199 13.41 6.59 -15.07
CA LEU A 199 14.00 7.29 -13.91
C LEU A 199 15.46 6.93 -13.69
N TRP A 200 15.82 5.66 -13.91
CA TRP A 200 17.19 5.20 -13.84
C TRP A 200 18.05 5.79 -14.97
N GLN A 201 17.56 5.81 -16.21
CA GLN A 201 18.25 6.42 -17.35
C GLN A 201 18.45 7.94 -17.16
N GLU A 202 17.50 8.60 -16.51
CA GLU A 202 17.54 10.02 -16.15
C GLU A 202 18.46 10.33 -14.95
N ASP A 203 18.96 9.31 -14.23
CA ASP A 203 19.59 9.43 -12.89
C ASP A 203 18.75 10.30 -11.94
N LEU A 204 17.42 10.15 -11.99
CA LEU A 204 16.48 10.88 -11.14
C LEU A 204 16.21 10.09 -9.85
N ARG A 205 16.96 10.43 -8.80
CA ARG A 205 16.95 9.75 -7.51
C ARG A 205 15.87 10.27 -6.57
N PHE A 206 15.56 9.46 -5.56
CA PHE A 206 14.53 9.76 -4.58
C PHE A 206 14.68 11.15 -3.93
N ARG A 207 15.88 11.52 -3.45
CA ARG A 207 16.09 12.82 -2.78
C ARG A 207 16.09 14.02 -3.72
N GLN A 208 16.19 13.80 -5.04
CA GLN A 208 15.99 14.88 -6.02
C GLN A 208 14.50 15.21 -6.19
N ILE A 209 13.61 14.23 -5.98
CA ILE A 209 12.15 14.43 -6.01
C ILE A 209 11.67 14.97 -4.65
N VAL A 210 12.09 14.33 -3.55
CA VAL A 210 11.65 14.68 -2.18
C VAL A 210 12.42 15.89 -1.65
N SER A 211 12.04 17.06 -2.16
CA SER A 211 12.50 18.37 -1.70
C SER A 211 11.63 18.92 -0.56
N PRO A 212 12.05 20.00 0.15
CA PRO A 212 11.16 20.70 1.08
C PRO A 212 9.86 21.18 0.44
N GLY A 213 9.87 21.52 -0.85
CA GLY A 213 8.67 21.86 -1.60
C GLY A 213 7.75 20.66 -1.79
N ALA A 214 8.29 19.50 -2.15
CA ALA A 214 7.52 18.26 -2.28
C ALA A 214 6.90 17.84 -0.94
N LEU A 215 7.62 18.00 0.18
CA LEU A 215 7.10 17.72 1.52
C LEU A 215 6.01 18.70 1.99
N ALA A 216 5.95 19.90 1.39
CA ALA A 216 4.97 20.92 1.73
C ALA A 216 3.67 20.81 0.90
N ASN A 217 3.73 20.20 -0.28
CA ASN A 217 2.58 19.87 -1.12
C ASN A 217 1.67 18.84 -0.44
#